data_AF-A0A120MXT9-F1
#
_entry.id   AF-A0A120MXT9-F1
#
_cell.length_a   1.000
_cell.length_b   1.000
_cell.length_c   1.000
_cell.angle_alpha   90.00
_cell.angle_beta   90.00
_cell.angle_gamma   90.00
#
_symmetry.space_group_name_H-M   'P 1'
#
loop_
_entity.id
_entity.type
_entity.pdbx_description
1 polymer ?
#
loop_
_entity_poly.entity_id
_entity_poly.type
_entity_poly.pdbx_seq_one_letter_code
_entity_poly.pdbx_strand_id
1 'polypeptide(L)'
;MRNPQTLPIKTIDGDWCDKDLVMLHACFQLLTDFVEEEISQDIVNWEHNEEIKNARKEIDQLYNWWKERLKNEAENNIDPIWTKGQYESDNEMLIRLIKIRQYLWT
;
A
#
# COMPACT_ATOMS: atom_id res chain seq x y z
N MET A 1 -10.92 -16.55 2.35
CA MET A 1 -11.01 -15.11 2.69
C MET A 1 -10.48 -14.91 4.10
N ARG A 2 -9.57 -13.94 4.29
CA ARG A 2 -9.12 -13.52 5.63
C ARG A 2 -10.32 -12.97 6.41
N ASN A 3 -10.27 -13.06 7.74
CA ASN A 3 -11.30 -12.49 8.59
C ASN A 3 -11.30 -10.96 8.44
N PRO A 4 -12.38 -10.33 7.95
CA PRO A 4 -12.41 -8.87 7.72
C PRO A 4 -12.31 -8.05 9.03
N GLN A 5 -12.47 -8.68 10.19
CA GLN A 5 -12.35 -8.02 11.49
C GLN A 5 -10.90 -7.80 11.93
N THR A 6 -9.94 -8.44 11.26
CA THR A 6 -8.52 -8.41 11.67
C THR A 6 -7.61 -8.29 10.46
N LEU A 7 -6.75 -7.26 10.46
CA LEU A 7 -5.71 -7.08 9.46
C LEU A 7 -4.32 -7.34 10.09
N PRO A 8 -3.67 -8.47 9.80
CA PRO A 8 -2.31 -8.72 10.26
C PRO A 8 -1.32 -7.88 9.45
N ILE A 9 -0.70 -6.88 10.08
CA ILE A 9 0.32 -6.04 9.46
C ILE A 9 1.66 -6.78 9.55
N LYS A 10 2.18 -7.24 8.40
CA LYS A 10 3.39 -8.08 8.34
C LYS A 10 4.70 -7.28 8.34
N THR A 11 4.60 -5.97 8.26
CA THR A 11 5.71 -5.04 7.99
C THR A 11 6.14 -4.26 9.23
N ILE A 12 5.52 -4.50 10.38
CA ILE A 12 5.88 -3.88 11.65
C ILE A 12 6.32 -5.00 12.60
N ASP A 13 7.59 -4.98 12.98
CA ASP A 13 8.15 -5.89 13.98
C ASP A 13 8.44 -5.09 15.27
N GLY A 14 7.53 -5.11 16.24
CA GLY A 14 7.76 -4.46 17.54
C GLY A 14 6.52 -4.23 18.40
N ASP A 15 6.77 -3.96 19.68
CA ASP A 15 5.72 -3.72 20.69
C ASP A 15 5.15 -2.30 20.62
N TRP A 16 5.90 -1.34 20.04
CA TRP A 16 5.49 0.06 19.97
C TRP A 16 5.84 0.67 18.62
N CYS A 17 4.85 1.29 17.99
CA CYS A 17 4.95 1.99 16.71
C CYS A 17 3.99 3.18 16.73
N ASP A 18 4.43 4.31 16.17
CA ASP A 18 3.61 5.52 16.07
C ASP A 18 2.34 5.27 15.24
N LYS A 19 1.24 5.92 15.63
CA LYS A 19 -0.09 5.61 15.05
C LYS A 19 -0.23 6.04 13.59
N ASP A 20 0.53 7.04 13.16
CA ASP A 20 0.63 7.45 11.76
C ASP A 20 1.31 6.38 10.91
N LEU A 21 2.43 5.80 11.38
CA LEU A 21 3.09 4.67 10.73
C LEU A 21 2.20 3.43 10.73
N VAL A 22 1.52 3.11 11.84
CA VAL A 22 0.56 2.01 11.88
C VAL A 22 -0.53 2.18 10.81
N MET A 23 -1.05 3.40 10.64
CA MET A 23 -2.03 3.70 9.60
C MET A 23 -1.45 3.51 8.19
N LEU A 24 -0.23 4.00 7.94
CA LEU A 24 0.47 3.82 6.67
C LEU A 24 0.62 2.34 6.33
N HIS A 25 1.23 1.57 7.22
CA HIS A 25 1.48 0.15 7.02
C HIS A 25 0.16 -0.65 6.88
N ALA A 26 -0.88 -0.31 7.65
CA ALA A 26 -2.19 -0.96 7.52
C ALA A 26 -2.81 -0.73 6.12
N CYS A 27 -2.81 0.51 5.65
CA CYS A 27 -3.33 0.84 4.32
C CYS A 27 -2.57 0.10 3.21
N PHE A 28 -1.24 0.07 3.28
CA PHE A 28 -0.42 -0.63 2.28
C PHE A 28 -0.40 -2.14 2.45
N GLN A 29 -0.75 -2.67 3.64
CA GLN A 29 -1.03 -4.09 3.81
C GLN A 29 -2.27 -4.51 3.02
N LEU A 30 -3.34 -3.69 3.01
CA LEU A 30 -4.53 -3.95 2.18
C LEU A 30 -4.18 -3.98 0.69
N LEU A 31 -3.37 -3.02 0.23
CA LEU A 31 -2.90 -3.00 -1.16
C LEU A 31 -2.07 -4.25 -1.49
N THR A 32 -1.16 -4.63 -0.60
CA THR A 32 -0.28 -5.79 -0.77
C THR A 32 -1.09 -7.09 -0.83
N ASP A 33 -2.03 -7.27 0.10
CA ASP A 33 -2.93 -8.42 0.11
C ASP A 33 -3.74 -8.48 -1.18
N PHE A 34 -4.27 -7.35 -1.66
CA PHE A 34 -4.99 -7.27 -2.92
C PHE A 34 -4.11 -7.67 -4.12
N VAL A 35 -2.90 -7.14 -4.23
CA VAL A 35 -2.00 -7.41 -5.35
C VAL A 35 -1.49 -8.85 -5.35
N GLU A 36 -1.11 -9.38 -4.19
CA GLU A 36 -0.48 -10.70 -4.09
C GLU A 36 -1.53 -11.84 -4.08
N GLU A 37 -2.68 -11.65 -3.44
CA GLU A 37 -3.65 -12.74 -3.19
C GLU A 37 -4.90 -12.67 -4.07
N GLU A 38 -5.32 -11.48 -4.47
CA GLU A 38 -6.61 -11.29 -5.16
C GLU A 38 -6.46 -11.00 -6.65
N ILE A 39 -5.56 -10.10 -7.03
CA ILE A 39 -5.26 -9.77 -8.44
C ILE A 39 -4.77 -11.00 -9.22
N SER A 40 -4.02 -11.89 -8.58
CA SER A 40 -3.49 -13.11 -9.19
C SER A 40 -4.58 -14.12 -9.58
N GLN A 41 -5.83 -13.92 -9.14
CA GLN A 41 -6.96 -14.78 -9.48
C GLN A 41 -7.63 -14.42 -10.83
N ASP A 42 -7.18 -13.37 -11.50
CA ASP A 42 -7.57 -12.98 -12.88
C ASP A 42 -9.10 -12.82 -13.10
N ILE A 43 -9.84 -12.53 -12.03
CA ILE A 43 -11.31 -12.39 -12.05
C ILE A 43 -11.76 -11.11 -12.77
N VAL A 44 -10.94 -10.05 -12.75
CA VAL A 44 -11.27 -8.73 -13.29
C VAL A 44 -10.59 -8.52 -14.66
N ASN A 45 -11.38 -8.15 -15.68
CA ASN A 45 -10.84 -7.74 -16.98
C ASN A 45 -10.28 -6.31 -16.90
N TRP A 46 -8.99 -6.20 -16.55
CA TRP A 46 -8.29 -4.92 -16.41
C TRP A 46 -8.12 -4.13 -17.72
N GLU A 47 -8.43 -4.74 -18.87
CA GLU A 47 -8.38 -4.08 -20.18
C GLU A 47 -9.76 -3.60 -20.67
N HIS A 48 -10.80 -3.72 -19.84
CA HIS A 48 -12.17 -3.40 -20.25
C HIS A 48 -12.40 -1.92 -20.59
N ASN A 49 -11.82 -1.00 -19.81
CA ASN A 49 -11.85 0.43 -20.10
C ASN A 49 -10.55 1.12 -19.68
N GLU A 50 -10.33 2.34 -20.18
CA GLU A 50 -9.13 3.12 -19.87
C GLU A 50 -9.06 3.52 -18.38
N GLU A 51 -10.18 3.67 -17.68
CA GLU A 51 -10.20 4.02 -16.26
C GLU A 51 -9.66 2.88 -15.38
N ILE A 52 -10.12 1.64 -15.63
CA ILE A 52 -9.68 0.42 -14.96
C ILE A 52 -8.22 0.13 -15.30
N LYS A 53 -7.82 0.35 -16.55
CA LYS A 53 -6.41 0.21 -16.97
C LYS A 53 -5.50 1.23 -16.27
N ASN A 54 -5.95 2.47 -16.13
CA ASN A 54 -5.21 3.50 -15.38
C ASN A 54 -5.18 3.20 -13.88
N ALA A 55 -6.28 2.71 -13.31
CA ALA A 55 -6.31 2.25 -11.93
C ALA A 55 -5.32 1.10 -11.70
N ARG A 56 -5.23 0.14 -12.62
CA ARG A 56 -4.27 -0.95 -12.53
C ARG A 56 -2.82 -0.46 -12.52
N LYS A 57 -2.48 0.46 -13.43
CA LYS A 57 -1.14 1.08 -13.44
C LYS A 57 -0.84 1.79 -12.12
N GLU A 58 -1.81 2.50 -11.57
CA GLU A 58 -1.67 3.21 -10.30
C GLU A 58 -1.47 2.25 -9.12
N ILE A 59 -2.21 1.13 -9.10
CA ILE A 59 -2.03 0.04 -8.14
C ILE A 59 -0.61 -0.52 -8.21
N ASP A 60 -0.13 -0.85 -9.42
CA ASP A 60 1.21 -1.42 -9.62
C ASP A 60 2.30 -0.42 -9.19
N GLN A 61 2.12 0.88 -9.48
CA GLN A 61 3.04 1.94 -9.04
C GLN A 61 3.09 2.07 -7.52
N LEU A 62 1.94 2.11 -6.85
CA LEU A 62 1.87 2.21 -5.39
C LEU A 62 2.46 0.99 -4.70
N TYR A 63 2.22 -0.20 -5.26
CA TYR A 63 2.78 -1.45 -4.76
C TYR A 63 4.31 -1.48 -4.88
N ASN A 64 4.84 -1.10 -6.04
CA ASN A 64 6.29 -1.03 -6.25
C ASN A 64 6.93 0.02 -5.33
N TRP A 65 6.34 1.20 -5.21
CA TRP A 65 6.79 2.22 -4.27
C TRP A 65 6.83 1.69 -2.84
N TRP A 66 5.80 0.96 -2.41
CA TRP A 66 5.75 0.39 -1.07
C TRP A 66 6.88 -0.61 -0.82
N LYS A 67 7.17 -1.49 -1.79
CA LYS A 67 8.30 -2.43 -1.69
C LYS A 67 9.65 -1.71 -1.62
N GLU A 68 9.84 -0.64 -2.41
CA GLU A 68 11.05 0.19 -2.35
C GLU A 68 11.18 0.90 -1.01
N ARG A 69 10.09 1.49 -0.49
CA ARG A 69 10.07 2.14 0.81
C ARG A 69 10.41 1.17 1.94
N LEU A 70 9.85 -0.05 1.95
CA LEU A 70 10.19 -1.09 2.93
C LEU A 70 11.67 -1.49 2.86
N LYS A 71 12.24 -1.58 1.67
CA LYS A 71 13.67 -1.84 1.49
C LYS A 71 14.52 -0.71 2.08
N ASN A 72 14.15 0.55 1.79
CA ASN A 72 14.84 1.71 2.34
C ASN A 72 14.76 1.74 3.87
N GLU A 73 13.62 1.34 4.45
CA GLU A 73 13.46 1.24 5.91
C GLU A 73 14.42 0.21 6.51
N ALA A 74 14.47 -0.99 5.93
CA ALA A 74 15.35 -2.06 6.39
C ALA A 74 16.84 -1.69 6.30
N GLU A 75 17.21 -0.88 5.31
CA GLU A 75 18.57 -0.37 5.14
C GLU A 75 18.87 0.87 6.01
N ASN A 76 17.90 1.36 6.80
CA ASN A 76 17.94 2.64 7.53
C ASN A 76 18.24 3.85 6.60
N ASN A 77 17.87 3.75 5.33
CA ASN A 77 17.97 4.78 4.29
C ASN A 77 16.68 5.61 4.19
N ILE A 78 16.01 5.82 5.31
CA ILE A 78 14.80 6.66 5.38
C ILE A 78 15.14 7.93 6.11
N ASP A 79 14.72 9.05 5.52
CA ASP A 79 14.84 10.34 6.19
C ASP A 79 14.03 10.31 7.50
N PRO A 80 14.58 10.79 8.63
CA PRO A 80 13.88 10.74 9.89
C PRO A 80 12.48 11.37 9.82
N ILE A 81 11.51 10.82 10.53
CA ILE A 81 10.07 11.20 10.45
C ILE A 81 9.85 12.71 10.72
N TRP A 82 10.71 13.35 11.50
CA TRP A 82 10.67 14.79 11.77
C TRP A 82 11.19 15.67 10.62
N THR A 83 11.71 15.06 9.55
CA THR A 83 12.06 15.75 8.31
C THR A 83 10.85 15.74 7.37
N LYS A 84 10.68 16.82 6.62
CA LYS A 84 9.52 16.98 5.73
C LYS A 84 9.50 15.96 4.58
N GLY A 85 10.66 15.46 4.15
CA GLY A 85 10.79 14.63 2.94
C GLY A 85 9.96 13.36 3.01
N GLN A 86 10.30 12.44 3.93
CA GLN A 86 9.62 11.15 4.02
C GLN A 86 8.14 11.31 4.38
N TYR A 87 7.83 12.17 5.36
CA TYR A 87 6.45 12.36 5.80
C TYR A 87 5.54 12.89 4.68
N GLU A 88 6.00 13.86 3.89
CA GLU A 88 5.24 14.38 2.75
C GLU A 88 5.07 13.31 1.65
N SER A 89 6.11 12.51 1.38
CA SER A 89 6.04 11.41 0.43
C SER A 89 5.05 10.33 0.85
N ASP A 90 5.10 9.89 2.11
CA ASP A 90 4.18 8.88 2.65
C ASP A 90 2.73 9.37 2.60
N ASN A 91 2.51 10.64 2.94
CA ASN A 91 1.19 11.26 2.88
C ASN A 91 0.65 11.36 1.44
N GLU A 92 1.51 11.70 0.47
CA GLU A 92 1.12 11.72 -0.95
C GLU A 92 0.67 10.32 -1.42
N MET A 93 1.44 9.29 -1.09
CA MET A 93 1.13 7.92 -1.52
C MET A 93 -0.12 7.36 -0.84
N LEU A 94 -0.36 7.71 0.43
CA LEU A 94 -1.62 7.42 1.10
C LEU A 94 -2.82 8.08 0.41
N ILE A 95 -2.71 9.36 0.03
CA ILE A 95 -3.77 10.06 -0.70
C ILE A 95 -4.04 9.37 -2.05
N ARG A 96 -3.00 8.98 -2.78
CA ARG A 96 -3.12 8.25 -4.05
C ARG A 96 -3.86 6.92 -3.85
N LEU A 97 -3.49 6.14 -2.83
CA LEU A 97 -4.16 4.89 -2.48
C LEU A 97 -5.64 5.10 -2.13
N ILE A 98 -5.97 6.12 -1.35
CA ILE A 98 -7.35 6.44 -1.00
C ILE A 98 -8.19 6.76 -2.24
N LYS A 99 -7.61 7.45 -3.24
CA LYS A 99 -8.31 7.78 -4.49
C LYS A 99 -8.64 6.56 -5.34
N ILE A 100 -7.79 5.53 -5.31
CA ILE A 100 -8.00 4.29 -6.08
C ILE A 100 -8.74 3.19 -5.32
N ARG A 101 -9.07 3.38 -4.04
CA ARG A 101 -9.68 2.34 -3.19
C ARG A 101 -10.94 1.70 -3.78
N GLN A 102 -11.69 2.44 -4.60
CA GLN A 102 -12.89 1.94 -5.28
C GLN A 102 -12.62 0.85 -6.33
N TYR A 103 -11.35 0.62 -6.67
CA TYR A 103 -10.89 -0.42 -7.59
C TYR A 103 -10.23 -1.60 -6.86
N LEU A 104 -10.15 -1.56 -5.53
CA LEU A 104 -9.63 -2.64 -4.69
C LEU A 104 -10.74 -3.63 -4.33
N TRP A 105 -11.40 -4.17 -5.34
CA TRP A 105 -12.40 -5.22 -5.20
C TRP A 105 -12.13 -6.33 -6.21
N THR A 106 -12.46 -7.56 -5.82
CA THR A 106 -12.50 -8.75 -6.67
C THR A 106 -13.90 -9.34 -6.76
#